data_AF-A0A853EPD1-F1
#
_entry.id   AF-A0A853EPD1-F1
#
_cell.length_a   1.000
_cell.length_b   1.000
_cell.length_c   1.000
_cell.angle_alpha   90.00
_cell.angle_beta   90.00
_cell.angle_gamma   90.00
#
_symmetry.space_group_name_H-M   'P 1'
#
loop_
_entity.id
_entity.type
_entity.pdbx_description
1 polymer ?
#
loop_
_entity_poly.entity_id
_entity_poly.type
_entity_poly.pdbx_seq_one_letter_code
_entity_poly.pdbx_strand_id
1 'polypeptide(L)' 'MRIIMFTRETDATKVLPAAAFLDSEVECLAPTPSSYAAVDSADVVMIDARGDLTRARALCQLFTGPMD' A
#
# COMPACT_ATOMS: atom_id res chain seq x y z
N MET A 1 14.62 -3.70 2.29
CA MET A 1 13.70 -3.02 1.37
C MET A 1 12.52 -2.54 2.20
N ARG A 2 12.15 -1.27 2.13
CA ARG A 2 11.01 -0.73 2.86
C ARG A 2 9.75 -0.87 2.02
N ILE A 3 8.87 -1.78 2.42
CA ILE A 3 7.61 -2.07 1.75
C ILE A 3 6.48 -1.50 2.59
N ILE A 4 5.65 -0.63 2.00
CA ILE A 4 4.42 -0.16 2.62
C ILE A 4 3.23 -0.79 1.91
N MET A 5 2.25 -1.24 2.69
CA MET A 5 0.92 -1.57 2.20
C MET A 5 -0.11 -0.61 2.77
N PHE A 6 -0.81 0.11 1.89
CA PHE A 6 -1.99 0.86 2.26
C PHE A 6 -3.19 -0.08 2.42
N THR A 7 -3.57 -0.38 3.65
CA THR A 7 -4.69 -1.28 4.00
C THR A 7 -5.35 -0.85 5.32
N ARG A 8 -6.55 -1.37 5.59
CA ARG A 8 -7.20 -1.25 6.91
C ARG A 8 -6.80 -2.39 7.87
N GLU A 9 -6.13 -3.41 7.36
CA GLU A 9 -5.58 -4.49 8.18
C GLU A 9 -4.33 -4.03 8.92
N THR A 10 -4.02 -4.66 10.05
CA THR A 10 -2.76 -4.43 10.77
C THR A 10 -1.66 -5.42 10.36
N ASP A 11 -2.00 -6.39 9.51
CA ASP A 11 -1.13 -7.48 9.07
C ASP A 11 -1.31 -7.72 7.57
N ALA A 12 -0.22 -7.57 6.82
CA ALA A 12 -0.22 -7.69 5.36
C ALA A 12 -0.62 -9.09 4.90
N THR A 13 -0.41 -10.14 5.70
CA THR A 13 -0.78 -11.51 5.35
C THR A 13 -2.30 -11.72 5.30
N LYS A 14 -3.07 -10.84 5.95
CA LYS A 14 -4.54 -10.80 5.83
C LYS A 14 -5.00 -10.31 4.46
N VAL A 15 -4.15 -9.57 3.75
CA VAL A 15 -4.41 -9.02 2.41
C VAL A 15 -3.79 -9.91 1.33
N LEU A 16 -2.49 -10.19 1.47
CA LEU A 16 -1.68 -11.01 0.59
C LEU A 16 -0.96 -12.07 1.44
N PRO A 17 -1.49 -13.30 1.57
CA PRO A 17 -0.86 -14.34 2.38
C PRO A 17 0.59 -14.64 1.99
N ALA A 18 0.93 -14.47 0.71
CA ALA A 18 2.29 -14.64 0.22
C ALA A 18 3.30 -13.63 0.80
N ALA A 19 2.83 -12.52 1.42
CA ALA A 19 3.68 -11.59 2.13
C ALA A 19 4.48 -12.26 3.27
N ALA A 20 3.99 -13.38 3.81
CA ALA A 20 4.69 -14.18 4.82
C ALA A 20 6.01 -14.79 4.32
N PHE A 21 6.23 -14.84 3.01
CA PHE A 21 7.44 -15.37 2.38
C PHE A 21 8.42 -14.28 1.94
N LEU A 22 8.12 -13.00 2.18
CA LEU A 22 9.03 -11.91 1.86
C LEU A 22 10.13 -11.81 2.93
N ASP A 23 11.37 -11.62 2.50
CA ASP A 23 12.52 -11.39 3.40
C ASP A 23 12.47 -10.00 4.07
N SER A 24 11.59 -9.10 3.61
CA SER A 24 11.39 -7.77 4.17
C SER A 24 9.98 -7.64 4.76
N GLU A 25 9.87 -6.98 5.92
CA GLU A 25 8.60 -6.69 6.56
C GLU A 25 7.75 -5.73 5.72
N VAL A 26 6.44 -5.95 5.72
CA VAL A 26 5.46 -5.09 5.05
C VAL A 26 4.75 -4.23 6.10
N GLU A 27 5.11 -2.95 6.13
CA GLU A 27 4.49 -1.96 7.01
C GLU A 27 3.06 -1.66 6.54
N CYS A 28 2.05 -1.95 7.38
CA CYS A 28 0.66 -1.67 7.08
C CYS A 28 0.26 -0.28 7.56
N LEU A 29 -0.17 0.59 6.64
CA LEU A 29 -0.65 1.94 6.94
C LEU A 29 -2.08 2.12 6.45
N ALA A 30 -2.90 2.84 7.22
CA ALA A 30 -4.23 3.22 6.76
C ALA A 30 -4.13 4.18 5.55
N PRO A 31 -4.99 4.06 4.53
CA PRO A 31 -5.02 4.97 3.37
C PRO A 31 -5.68 6.30 3.74
N THR A 32 -5.00 7.06 4.60
CA THR A 32 -5.40 8.41 5.03
C THR A 32 -4.34 9.42 4.58
N PRO A 33 -4.71 10.70 4.34
CA PRO A 33 -3.76 11.71 3.87
C PRO A 33 -2.50 11.86 4.72
N SER A 34 -2.59 11.68 6.05
CA SER A 34 -1.46 11.73 6.96
C SER A 34 -0.41 10.64 6.70
N SER A 35 -0.84 9.49 6.19
CA SER A 35 0.04 8.34 5.94
C SER A 35 0.81 8.45 4.63
N TYR A 36 0.38 9.33 3.71
CA TYR A 36 0.99 9.44 2.38
C TYR A 36 2.42 9.99 2.42
N ALA A 37 2.78 10.75 3.45
CA ALA A 37 4.16 11.22 3.65
C ALA A 37 5.16 10.06 3.79
N ALA A 38 4.70 8.88 4.22
CA ALA A 38 5.56 7.70 4.36
C ALA A 38 6.00 7.11 3.01
N VAL A 39 5.35 7.47 1.90
CA VAL A 39 5.64 6.97 0.55
C VAL A 39 7.03 7.41 0.06
N ASP A 40 7.47 8.61 0.44
CA ASP A 40 8.74 9.20 -0.02
C ASP A 40 9.97 8.33 0.33
N SER A 41 9.88 7.59 1.43
CA SER A 41 10.94 6.69 1.89
C SER A 41 10.63 5.20 1.64
N ALA A 42 9.64 4.87 0.83
CA ALA A 42 9.28 3.49 0.50
C ALA A 42 9.91 3.04 -0.82
N ASP A 43 10.49 1.84 -0.83
CA ASP A 43 10.98 1.21 -2.07
C ASP A 43 9.83 0.62 -2.89
N VAL A 44 8.79 0.14 -2.19
CA VAL A 44 7.59 -0.47 -2.78
C VAL A 44 6.36 0.03 -2.02
N VAL A 45 5.35 0.47 -2.78
CA VAL A 45 4.03 0.80 -2.25
C VAL A 45 2.99 -0.15 -2.84
N MET A 46 2.32 -0.88 -1.96
CA MET A 46 1.19 -1.75 -2.27
C MET A 46 -0.11 -1.09 -1.83
N ILE A 47 -1.20 -1.32 -2.56
CA ILE A 47 -2.52 -0.77 -2.23
C ILE A 47 -3.53 -1.92 -2.14
N ASP A 48 -4.17 -2.07 -0.98
CA ASP A 48 -5.27 -3.03 -0.78
C ASP A 48 -6.53 -2.53 -1.50
N ALA A 49 -6.85 -3.18 -2.61
CA ALA A 49 -8.01 -2.88 -3.45
C ALA A 49 -9.22 -3.79 -3.19
N ARG A 50 -9.15 -4.73 -2.23
CA ARG A 50 -10.19 -5.78 -2.06
C ARG A 50 -11.58 -5.23 -1.78
N GLY A 51 -11.69 -4.06 -1.17
CA GLY A 51 -12.97 -3.41 -0.84
C GLY A 51 -13.46 -2.37 -1.84
N ASP A 52 -12.56 -1.75 -2.62
CA ASP A 52 -12.88 -0.64 -3.54
C ASP A 52 -11.75 -0.39 -4.54
N LEU A 53 -11.86 -0.98 -5.74
CA LEU A 53 -10.85 -0.84 -6.79
C LEU A 53 -10.78 0.59 -7.37
N THR A 54 -11.92 1.28 -7.48
CA THR A 54 -11.96 2.65 -8.02
C THR A 54 -11.18 3.61 -7.15
N ARG A 55 -11.35 3.49 -5.82
CA ARG A 55 -10.63 4.32 -4.85
C ARG A 55 -9.16 3.95 -4.76
N ALA A 56 -8.82 2.66 -4.86
CA ALA A 56 -7.42 2.22 -4.96
C ALA A 56 -6.73 2.81 -6.21
N ARG A 57 -7.41 2.81 -7.36
CA ARG A 57 -6.90 3.43 -8.60
C ARG A 57 -6.62 4.92 -8.43
N ALA A 58 -7.52 5.66 -7.77
CA ALA A 58 -7.30 7.09 -7.52
C ALA A 58 -6.04 7.34 -6.67
N LEU A 59 -5.75 6.45 -5.71
CA LEU A 59 -4.53 6.53 -4.91
C LEU A 59 -3.27 6.20 -5.72
N CYS A 60 -3.33 5.23 -6.65
CA CYS A 60 -2.24 5.01 -7.61
C CYS A 60 -1.96 6.29 -8.41
N GLN A 61 -2.99 6.92 -8.96
CA GLN A 61 -2.86 8.17 -9.75
C GLN A 61 -2.27 9.32 -8.92
N LEU A 62 -2.57 9.37 -7.62
CA LEU A 62 -1.98 10.36 -6.72
C LEU A 62 -0.45 10.18 -6.61
N PHE A 63 0.03 8.94 -6.57
CA PHE A 63 1.46 8.63 -6.39
C PHE A 63 2.26 8.61 -7.69
N THR A 64 1.64 8.18 -8.79
CA THR A 64 2.34 8.01 -10.07
C THR A 64 2.08 9.14 -11.06
N GLY A 65 1.17 10.05 -10.74
CA GLY A 65 0.63 11.03 -11.69
C GLY A 65 -0.50 10.45 -12.54
N PRO A 66 -1.09 11.28 -13.44
CA PRO A 66 -2.14 10.84 -14.34
C PRO A 66 -1.68 9.64 -15.17
N MET A 67 -2.58 8.66 -15.33
CA MET A 67 -2.43 7.63 -16.34
C MET A 67 -2.77 8.29 -17.67
N ASP A 68 -1.81 8.39 -18.59
CA ASP A 68 -2.04 8.86 -19.96
C ASP A 68 -3.17 8.10 -20.65
#